data_AF-A0A0L8I2H7-F1
#
_entry.id   AF-A0A0L8I2H7-F1
#
_cell.length_a   1.000
_cell.length_b   1.000
_cell.length_c   1.000
_cell.angle_alpha   90.00
_cell.angle_beta   90.00
_cell.angle_gamma   90.00
#
_symmetry.space_group_name_H-M   'P 1'
#
loop_
_entity.id
_entity.type
_entity.pdbx_description
1 polymer ?
#
loop_
_entity_poly.entity_id
_entity_poly.type
_entity_poly.pdbx_seq_one_letter_code
_entity_poly.pdbx_strand_id
1 'polypeptide(L)'
;MSVHGEILPCLETDSESYKSKSWGEIVDEADARTPGHGVHMHEKLSSPSRKRSPTERKKRHEQKQAKAQELRTKLNREKAARLKEISRKVEEVRAWKDDLLRQKKATMERKLLQAEEKRQMQLKMKAQKAHDEEAKANEIAFINSLEAQNKRHDILSKHQESEARLQDMQEERQRKHEEKLAKEAAVEERRKALEADRKKRLHEMQEKRKQRDARVIQQLQEKEKERLEVLRAKEREREERLAALNAQQQAQIQELQKKIQQKQDESTQRHQEILQQIREKAFEMSVLRHSTEDHNEAPQLTPYDQKKLCKVCNVLILSEVHLLSHLRGKKHKETMLQTMSKELVSKQDIETFNLKHIIDAPDASTHPVIASERERQKALKKRCKKLRQRMMLRGVEYENSLSGKTQIAESEHKAKLQKSIKDVNKYLQNCDNGPWPQNRVSALDRALNEVSRIFDKKLPNDDQFSFRILGGLTTLSRLLILMDGPSNATSVIPLKSLVLSCSVFRQVCKGCYDNCHYMLFSNKIGILVDLLIHQLTNLLPDNHSSGDKHNSGPNTKLPSDSLSISLMQLISSILSCLAKNNPLSNSSEASVERMSSSGDAFLNRGNDLIR
;
A
#
# COMPACT_ATOMS: atom_id res chain seq x y z
N MET A 1 41.84 -54.37 -57.37
CA MET A 1 41.98 -54.96 -58.72
C MET A 1 42.93 -56.13 -58.59
N SER A 2 42.37 -57.32 -58.41
CA SER A 2 43.10 -58.58 -58.55
C SER A 2 43.42 -58.77 -60.03
N VAL A 3 44.69 -58.97 -60.34
CA VAL A 3 45.11 -59.44 -61.67
C VAL A 3 45.76 -60.79 -61.43
N HIS A 4 44.96 -61.84 -61.59
CA HIS A 4 45.46 -63.19 -61.77
C HIS A 4 46.22 -63.24 -63.09
N GLY A 5 47.47 -63.70 -63.03
CA GLY A 5 48.28 -63.99 -64.19
C GLY A 5 47.91 -65.34 -64.79
N GLU A 6 47.70 -65.35 -66.09
CA GLU A 6 47.76 -66.55 -66.92
C GLU A 6 49.02 -66.48 -67.80
N ILE A 7 49.43 -67.67 -68.24
CA ILE A 7 50.30 -67.99 -69.39
C ILE A 7 51.78 -68.29 -69.06
N LEU A 8 52.07 -69.59 -68.99
CA LEU A 8 53.33 -70.23 -69.39
C LEU A 8 53.01 -71.68 -69.82
N PRO A 9 53.07 -72.04 -71.12
CA PRO A 9 52.96 -73.42 -71.56
C PRO A 9 54.31 -74.01 -72.01
N CYS A 10 54.36 -75.35 -72.03
CA CYS A 10 55.33 -76.21 -72.70
C CYS A 10 56.71 -76.38 -72.03
N LEU A 11 56.94 -77.57 -71.46
CA LEU A 11 58.06 -78.48 -71.78
C LEU A 11 58.02 -79.71 -70.84
N GLU A 12 56.99 -80.55 -70.94
CA GLU A 12 57.00 -81.90 -70.36
C GLU A 12 56.29 -82.88 -71.32
N THR A 13 56.85 -83.03 -72.51
CA THR A 13 56.58 -84.17 -73.39
C THR A 13 57.93 -84.54 -73.98
N ASP A 14 58.44 -85.74 -73.66
CA ASP A 14 59.63 -86.43 -74.23
C ASP A 14 60.57 -87.07 -73.17
N SER A 15 60.18 -87.16 -71.89
CA SER A 15 61.01 -87.78 -70.84
C SER A 15 60.47 -89.10 -70.26
N GLU A 16 59.44 -89.71 -70.85
CA GLU A 16 58.90 -90.99 -70.34
C GLU A 16 59.31 -92.23 -71.15
N SER A 17 59.81 -92.07 -72.39
CA SER A 17 60.27 -93.22 -73.20
C SER A 17 61.68 -93.74 -72.83
N TYR A 18 62.45 -93.01 -72.00
CA TYR A 18 63.79 -93.42 -71.58
C TYR A 18 63.87 -93.98 -70.16
N LYS A 19 62.76 -94.00 -69.41
CA LYS A 19 62.71 -94.52 -68.03
C LYS A 19 62.42 -96.01 -67.92
N SER A 20 62.25 -96.71 -69.04
CA SER A 20 61.90 -98.14 -69.08
C SER A 20 62.88 -99.02 -69.85
N LYS A 21 64.16 -98.63 -69.95
CA LYS A 21 65.22 -99.54 -70.40
C LYS A 21 66.05 -99.97 -69.20
N SER A 22 66.13 -101.27 -68.97
CA SER A 22 66.98 -101.86 -67.94
C SER A 22 68.45 -101.60 -68.29
N TRP A 23 69.32 -101.39 -67.28
CA TRP A 23 70.78 -101.33 -67.52
C TRP A 23 71.30 -102.56 -68.27
N GLY A 24 70.64 -103.72 -68.13
CA GLY A 24 70.94 -104.91 -68.93
C GLY A 24 70.67 -104.71 -70.42
N GLU A 25 69.51 -104.17 -70.79
CA GLU A 25 69.14 -103.92 -72.18
C GLU A 25 70.02 -102.85 -72.85
N ILE A 26 70.46 -101.84 -72.10
CA ILE A 26 71.38 -100.79 -72.60
C ILE A 26 72.79 -101.36 -72.86
N VAL A 27 73.20 -102.37 -72.09
CA VAL A 27 74.53 -103.01 -72.24
C VAL A 27 74.51 -104.12 -73.29
N ASP A 28 73.38 -104.81 -73.48
CA ASP A 28 73.19 -105.81 -74.53
C ASP A 28 73.00 -105.18 -75.94
N GLU A 29 72.49 -103.95 -76.00
CA GLU A 29 72.33 -103.14 -77.24
C GLU A 29 73.62 -102.36 -77.60
N ALA A 30 74.69 -102.48 -76.78
CA ALA A 30 75.98 -101.87 -77.05
C ALA A 30 76.89 -102.84 -77.83
N ASP A 31 77.13 -102.52 -79.11
CA ASP A 31 78.05 -103.24 -79.99
C ASP A 31 79.38 -103.59 -79.29
N ALA A 32 79.79 -104.86 -79.39
CA ALA A 32 81.04 -105.36 -78.84
C ALA A 32 82.22 -104.49 -79.32
N ARG A 33 82.96 -103.89 -78.35
CA ARG A 33 84.11 -103.01 -78.64
C ARG A 33 85.08 -103.69 -79.59
N THR A 34 85.24 -103.12 -80.79
CA THR A 34 86.17 -103.63 -81.80
C THR A 34 87.59 -103.66 -81.21
N PRO A 35 88.28 -104.81 -81.19
CA PRO A 35 89.66 -104.90 -80.72
C PRO A 35 90.55 -103.89 -81.47
N GLY A 36 91.30 -103.07 -80.73
CA GLY A 36 92.13 -102.00 -81.29
C GLY A 36 91.47 -100.62 -81.37
N HIS A 37 90.15 -100.48 -81.22
CA HIS A 37 89.48 -99.16 -81.22
C HIS A 37 89.95 -98.28 -80.05
N GLY A 38 90.20 -98.87 -78.87
CA GLY A 38 90.75 -98.14 -77.72
C GLY A 38 92.17 -97.60 -77.97
N VAL A 39 93.01 -98.36 -78.68
CA VAL A 39 94.38 -97.97 -79.05
C VAL A 39 94.35 -96.91 -80.15
N HIS A 40 93.47 -97.06 -81.15
CA HIS A 40 93.26 -96.05 -82.21
C HIS A 40 92.70 -94.74 -81.66
N MET A 41 91.76 -94.81 -80.72
CA MET A 41 91.24 -93.62 -80.03
C MET A 41 92.31 -93.00 -79.14
N HIS A 42 93.11 -93.79 -78.42
CA HIS A 42 94.25 -93.28 -77.68
C HIS A 42 95.29 -92.65 -78.62
N GLU A 43 95.58 -93.23 -79.79
CA GLU A 43 96.51 -92.66 -80.76
C GLU A 43 95.96 -91.37 -81.38
N LYS A 44 94.66 -91.30 -81.69
CA LYS A 44 93.98 -90.08 -82.17
C LYS A 44 93.89 -88.98 -81.12
N LEU A 45 93.70 -89.32 -79.84
CA LEU A 45 93.51 -88.36 -78.74
C LEU A 45 94.83 -87.99 -78.03
N SER A 46 95.86 -88.86 -78.09
CA SER A 46 97.12 -88.73 -77.34
C SER A 46 98.34 -88.42 -78.21
N SER A 47 98.22 -88.44 -79.55
CA SER A 47 99.30 -88.07 -80.49
C SER A 47 99.94 -86.72 -80.16
N PRO A 48 101.25 -86.66 -79.84
CA PRO A 48 101.96 -85.41 -79.54
C PRO A 48 101.92 -84.38 -80.66
N SER A 49 101.82 -84.81 -81.92
CA SER A 49 101.68 -83.93 -83.10
C SER A 49 100.37 -83.11 -83.11
N ARG A 50 99.30 -83.59 -82.45
CA ARG A 50 98.04 -82.83 -82.24
C ARG A 50 97.99 -82.06 -80.92
N LYS A 51 99.00 -82.21 -80.05
CA LYS A 51 99.12 -81.42 -78.82
C LYS A 51 99.59 -80.01 -79.21
N ARG A 52 98.61 -79.12 -79.35
CA ARG A 52 98.82 -77.69 -79.55
C ARG A 52 99.78 -77.12 -78.52
N SER A 53 100.56 -76.12 -78.93
CA SER A 53 101.58 -75.51 -78.07
C SER A 53 100.96 -75.01 -76.76
N PRO A 54 101.72 -75.02 -75.64
CA PRO A 54 101.23 -74.52 -74.36
C PRO A 54 100.67 -73.08 -74.43
N THR A 55 101.25 -72.25 -75.30
CA THR A 55 100.81 -70.85 -75.54
C THR A 55 99.45 -70.78 -76.22
N GLU A 56 99.18 -71.59 -77.25
CA GLU A 56 97.88 -71.65 -77.92
C GLU A 56 96.78 -72.19 -76.99
N ARG A 57 97.10 -73.17 -76.13
CA ARG A 57 96.17 -73.72 -75.14
C ARG A 57 95.82 -72.69 -74.08
N LYS A 58 96.81 -71.95 -73.56
CA LYS A 58 96.63 -70.84 -72.62
C LYS A 58 95.76 -69.75 -73.23
N LYS A 59 96.05 -69.32 -74.46
CA LYS A 59 95.27 -68.31 -75.20
C LYS A 59 93.80 -68.73 -75.40
N ARG A 60 93.52 -70.00 -75.73
CA ARG A 60 92.14 -70.49 -75.86
C ARG A 60 91.40 -70.57 -74.54
N HIS A 61 92.08 -70.96 -73.47
CA HIS A 61 91.51 -70.99 -72.13
C HIS A 61 91.19 -69.56 -71.64
N GLU A 62 92.11 -68.62 -71.84
CA GLU A 62 91.89 -67.19 -71.60
C GLU A 62 90.72 -66.65 -72.42
N GLN A 63 90.60 -67.01 -73.71
CA GLN A 63 89.44 -66.63 -74.53
C GLN A 63 88.11 -67.20 -74.02
N LYS A 64 88.09 -68.45 -73.54
CA LYS A 64 86.88 -69.04 -72.94
C LYS A 64 86.52 -68.35 -71.62
N GLN A 65 87.50 -68.06 -70.77
CA GLN A 65 87.29 -67.33 -69.53
C GLN A 65 86.83 -65.89 -69.79
N ALA A 66 87.42 -65.20 -70.79
CA ALA A 66 87.02 -63.87 -71.22
C ALA A 66 85.57 -63.86 -71.74
N LYS A 67 85.19 -64.81 -72.60
CA LYS A 67 83.79 -64.96 -73.06
C LYS A 67 82.82 -65.24 -71.91
N ALA A 68 83.19 -66.09 -70.97
CA ALA A 68 82.37 -66.37 -69.78
C ALA A 68 82.27 -65.14 -68.86
N GLN A 69 83.33 -64.34 -68.74
CA GLN A 69 83.32 -63.08 -67.99
C GLN A 69 82.48 -62.02 -68.70
N GLU A 70 82.59 -61.89 -70.02
CA GLU A 70 81.75 -61.01 -70.83
C GLU A 70 80.27 -61.37 -70.67
N LEU A 71 79.90 -62.65 -70.78
CA LEU A 71 78.52 -63.10 -70.57
C LEU A 71 78.01 -62.81 -69.15
N ARG A 72 78.84 -63.05 -68.11
CA ARG A 72 78.51 -62.68 -66.73
C ARG A 72 78.30 -61.18 -66.57
N THR A 73 79.17 -60.36 -67.18
CA THR A 73 79.03 -58.89 -67.13
C THR A 73 77.77 -58.43 -67.86
N LYS A 74 77.42 -59.05 -68.99
CA LYS A 74 76.19 -58.76 -69.75
C LYS A 74 74.95 -59.10 -68.92
N LEU A 75 74.87 -60.30 -68.35
CA LEU A 75 73.77 -60.70 -67.46
C LEU A 75 73.65 -59.79 -66.23
N ASN A 76 74.76 -59.38 -65.62
CA ASN A 76 74.74 -58.44 -64.51
C ASN A 76 74.26 -57.05 -64.92
N ARG A 77 74.66 -56.56 -66.11
CA ARG A 77 74.16 -55.29 -66.67
C ARG A 77 72.66 -55.37 -66.96
N GLU A 78 72.18 -56.45 -67.55
CA GLU A 78 70.74 -56.66 -67.82
C GLU A 78 69.93 -56.74 -66.52
N LYS A 79 70.42 -57.46 -65.50
CA LYS A 79 69.80 -57.48 -64.16
C LYS A 79 69.76 -56.10 -63.52
N ALA A 80 70.87 -55.35 -63.59
CA ALA A 80 70.94 -53.99 -63.06
C ALA A 80 70.00 -53.02 -63.82
N ALA A 81 69.90 -53.15 -65.14
CA ALA A 81 68.96 -52.37 -65.95
C ALA A 81 67.50 -52.70 -65.58
N ARG A 82 67.16 -53.98 -65.39
CA ARG A 82 65.83 -54.40 -64.96
C ARG A 82 65.49 -53.87 -63.56
N LEU A 83 66.45 -53.90 -62.62
CA LEU A 83 66.27 -53.33 -61.28
C LEU A 83 66.05 -51.81 -61.35
N LYS A 84 66.83 -51.07 -62.14
CA LYS A 84 66.65 -49.63 -62.35
C LYS A 84 65.25 -49.30 -62.90
N GLU A 85 64.77 -50.08 -63.87
CA GLU A 85 63.43 -49.88 -64.44
C GLU A 85 62.32 -50.16 -63.41
N ILE A 86 62.46 -51.20 -62.59
CA ILE A 86 61.52 -51.47 -61.49
C ILE A 86 61.56 -50.33 -60.47
N SER A 87 62.74 -49.84 -60.07
CA SER A 87 62.88 -48.70 -59.16
C SER A 87 62.20 -47.45 -59.74
N ARG A 88 62.40 -47.15 -61.02
CA ARG A 88 61.74 -46.03 -61.72
C ARG A 88 60.21 -46.12 -61.63
N LYS A 89 59.64 -47.30 -61.90
CA LYS A 89 58.19 -47.53 -61.79
C LYS A 89 57.68 -47.39 -60.36
N VAL A 90 58.45 -47.83 -59.36
CA VAL A 90 58.09 -47.65 -57.94
C VAL A 90 58.09 -46.16 -57.57
N GLU A 91 59.06 -45.39 -58.06
CA GLU A 91 59.13 -43.93 -57.88
C GLU A 91 57.89 -43.24 -58.49
N GLU A 92 57.50 -43.61 -59.72
CA GLU A 92 56.31 -43.07 -60.38
C GLU A 92 55.02 -43.37 -59.61
N VAL A 93 54.86 -44.61 -59.12
CA VAL A 93 53.69 -44.99 -58.31
C VAL A 93 53.66 -44.24 -56.97
N ARG A 94 54.83 -44.02 -56.34
CA ARG A 94 54.92 -43.19 -55.12
C ARG A 94 54.53 -41.75 -55.40
N ALA A 95 55.08 -41.14 -56.45
CA ALA A 95 54.75 -39.78 -56.86
C ALA A 95 53.24 -39.62 -57.13
N TRP A 96 52.64 -40.58 -57.84
CA TRP A 96 51.20 -40.57 -58.11
C TRP A 96 50.36 -40.68 -56.81
N LYS A 97 50.77 -41.54 -55.87
CA LYS A 97 50.11 -41.66 -54.56
C LYS A 97 50.22 -40.36 -53.76
N ASP A 98 51.38 -39.71 -53.78
CA ASP A 98 51.60 -38.45 -53.09
C ASP A 98 50.79 -37.30 -53.69
N ASP A 99 50.69 -37.24 -55.02
CA ASP A 99 49.80 -36.30 -55.73
C ASP A 99 48.33 -36.52 -55.35
N LEU A 100 47.87 -37.78 -55.30
CA LEU A 100 46.51 -38.11 -54.89
C LEU A 100 46.22 -37.68 -53.44
N LEU A 101 47.18 -37.90 -52.53
CA LEU A 101 47.07 -37.45 -51.14
C LEU A 101 47.04 -35.92 -51.06
N ARG A 102 47.89 -35.22 -51.83
CA ARG A 102 47.87 -33.75 -51.91
C ARG A 102 46.55 -33.21 -52.43
N GLN A 103 45.97 -33.80 -53.48
CA GLN A 103 44.65 -33.40 -54.00
C GLN A 103 43.52 -33.62 -52.99
N LYS A 104 43.53 -34.76 -52.28
CA LYS A 104 42.55 -35.04 -51.20
C LYS A 104 42.67 -34.02 -50.07
N LYS A 105 43.90 -33.71 -49.63
CA LYS A 105 44.17 -32.72 -48.60
C LYS A 105 43.69 -31.32 -49.03
N ALA A 106 44.05 -30.87 -50.23
CA ALA A 106 43.63 -29.57 -50.75
C ALA A 106 42.11 -29.44 -50.88
N THR A 107 41.42 -30.53 -51.26
CA THR A 107 39.95 -30.54 -51.33
C THR A 107 39.31 -30.46 -49.95
N MET A 108 39.87 -31.15 -48.95
CA MET A 108 39.44 -31.08 -47.56
C MET A 108 39.66 -29.67 -46.99
N GLU A 109 40.84 -29.10 -47.16
CA GLU A 109 41.17 -27.74 -46.72
C GLU A 109 40.22 -26.70 -47.32
N ARG A 110 39.92 -26.79 -48.62
CA ARG A 110 38.95 -25.89 -49.28
C ARG A 110 37.55 -26.01 -48.67
N LYS A 111 37.09 -27.24 -48.39
CA LYS A 111 35.79 -27.46 -47.74
C LYS A 111 35.75 -26.90 -46.33
N LEU A 112 36.83 -27.05 -45.56
CA LEU A 112 36.95 -26.49 -44.22
C LEU A 112 36.96 -24.96 -44.25
N LEU A 113 37.72 -24.35 -45.17
CA LEU A 113 37.76 -22.91 -45.36
C LEU A 113 36.36 -22.35 -45.69
N GLN A 114 35.67 -22.94 -46.67
CA GLN A 114 34.31 -22.54 -47.03
C GLN A 114 33.32 -22.71 -45.88
N ALA A 115 33.46 -23.77 -45.07
CA ALA A 115 32.63 -23.96 -43.89
C ALA A 115 32.89 -22.89 -42.83
N GLU A 116 34.16 -22.52 -42.61
CA GLU A 116 34.55 -21.47 -41.67
C GLU A 116 34.09 -20.09 -42.16
N GLU A 117 34.24 -19.75 -43.44
CA GLU A 117 33.71 -18.51 -44.03
C GLU A 117 32.18 -18.40 -43.86
N LYS A 118 31.45 -19.47 -44.15
CA LYS A 118 29.99 -19.51 -43.95
C LYS A 118 29.62 -19.35 -42.48
N ARG A 119 30.35 -20.01 -41.58
CA ARG A 119 30.17 -19.89 -40.14
C ARG A 119 30.43 -18.46 -39.66
N GLN A 120 31.53 -17.84 -40.08
CA GLN A 120 31.86 -16.47 -39.75
C GLN A 120 30.83 -15.48 -40.29
N MET A 121 30.34 -15.67 -41.51
CA MET A 121 29.27 -14.85 -42.07
C MET A 121 27.99 -14.97 -41.24
N GLN A 122 27.58 -16.19 -40.87
CA GLN A 122 26.41 -16.38 -40.00
C GLN A 122 26.59 -15.74 -38.63
N LEU A 123 27.79 -15.82 -38.04
CA LEU A 123 28.08 -15.17 -36.77
C LEU A 123 28.01 -13.64 -36.89
N LYS A 124 28.56 -13.06 -37.96
CA LYS A 124 28.43 -11.62 -38.26
C LYS A 124 26.97 -11.20 -38.42
N MET A 125 26.17 -11.96 -39.16
CA MET A 125 24.74 -11.68 -39.32
C MET A 125 23.98 -11.75 -37.99
N LYS A 126 24.30 -12.73 -37.13
CA LYS A 126 23.71 -12.81 -35.77
C LYS A 126 24.13 -11.63 -34.90
N ALA A 127 25.40 -11.23 -34.94
CA ALA A 127 25.91 -10.09 -34.20
C ALA A 127 25.26 -8.79 -34.68
N GLN A 128 25.15 -8.57 -35.99
CA GLN A 128 24.48 -7.40 -36.55
C GLN A 128 23.01 -7.35 -36.13
N LYS A 129 22.30 -8.48 -36.23
CA LYS A 129 20.90 -8.55 -35.80
C LYS A 129 20.76 -8.25 -34.30
N ALA A 130 21.66 -8.75 -33.46
CA ALA A 130 21.65 -8.45 -32.03
C ALA A 130 21.86 -6.95 -31.77
N HIS A 131 22.81 -6.32 -32.47
CA HIS A 131 23.06 -4.89 -32.37
C HIS A 131 21.85 -4.05 -32.85
N ASP A 132 21.18 -4.46 -33.94
CA ASP A 132 19.99 -3.77 -34.43
C ASP A 132 18.83 -3.87 -33.42
N GLU A 133 18.65 -5.03 -32.77
CA GLU A 133 17.65 -5.20 -31.71
C GLU A 133 18.01 -4.39 -30.45
N GLU A 134 19.30 -4.28 -30.10
CA GLU A 134 19.78 -3.43 -29.01
C GLU A 134 19.53 -1.94 -29.31
N ALA A 135 19.80 -1.49 -30.55
CA ALA A 135 19.50 -0.14 -30.98
C ALA A 135 18.00 0.18 -30.89
N LYS A 136 17.12 -0.75 -31.30
CA LYS A 136 15.67 -0.59 -31.12
C LYS A 136 15.26 -0.51 -29.65
N ALA A 137 15.87 -1.32 -28.78
CA ALA A 137 15.59 -1.27 -27.35
C ALA A 137 16.01 0.07 -26.75
N ASN A 138 17.16 0.61 -27.16
CA ASN A 138 17.65 1.92 -26.75
C ASN A 138 16.76 3.06 -27.26
N GLU A 139 16.27 3.00 -28.50
CA GLU A 139 15.31 3.95 -29.07
C GLU A 139 14.00 3.96 -28.26
N ILE A 140 13.45 2.78 -27.95
CA ILE A 140 12.24 2.65 -27.13
C ILE A 140 12.46 3.23 -25.72
N ALA A 141 13.63 2.95 -25.12
CA ALA A 141 13.98 3.51 -23.81
C ALA A 141 14.07 5.04 -23.85
N PHE A 142 14.65 5.59 -24.92
CA PHE A 142 14.74 7.03 -25.15
C PHE A 142 13.37 7.67 -25.31
N ILE A 143 12.50 7.12 -26.16
CA ILE A 143 11.13 7.60 -26.36
C ILE A 143 10.35 7.57 -25.03
N ASN A 144 10.41 6.47 -24.29
CA ASN A 144 9.74 6.36 -23.00
C ASN A 144 10.25 7.39 -21.98
N SER A 145 11.56 7.65 -21.97
CA SER A 145 12.16 8.67 -21.12
C SER A 145 11.66 10.06 -21.49
N LEU A 146 11.65 10.39 -22.78
CA LEU A 146 11.17 11.66 -23.31
C LEU A 146 9.67 11.86 -23.03
N GLU A 147 8.85 10.83 -23.24
CA GLU A 147 7.42 10.86 -22.90
C GLU A 147 7.19 11.06 -21.40
N ALA A 148 7.99 10.40 -20.54
CA ALA A 148 7.89 10.59 -19.10
C ALA A 148 8.27 12.02 -18.69
N GLN A 149 9.28 12.62 -19.34
CA GLN A 149 9.66 14.01 -19.13
C GLN A 149 8.55 14.97 -19.59
N ASN A 150 7.96 14.74 -20.77
CA ASN A 150 6.84 15.54 -21.27
C ASN A 150 5.62 15.46 -20.35
N LYS A 151 5.27 14.26 -19.88
CA LYS A 151 4.17 14.08 -18.89
C LYS A 151 4.46 14.85 -17.59
N ARG A 152 5.71 14.85 -17.10
CA ARG A 152 6.08 15.64 -15.92
C ARG A 152 5.93 17.14 -16.19
N HIS A 153 6.35 17.61 -17.35
CA HIS A 153 6.20 19.00 -17.75
C HIS A 153 4.73 19.42 -17.83
N ASP A 154 3.86 18.59 -18.44
CA ASP A 154 2.43 18.86 -18.53
C ASP A 154 1.76 18.91 -17.16
N ILE A 155 2.14 18.01 -16.24
CA ILE A 155 1.62 18.01 -14.86
C ILE A 155 2.06 19.29 -14.14
N LEU A 156 3.33 19.69 -14.27
CA LEU A 156 3.85 20.91 -13.67
C LEU A 156 3.16 22.16 -14.24
N SER A 157 2.94 22.22 -15.55
CA SER A 157 2.22 23.32 -16.21
C SER A 157 0.78 23.43 -15.68
N LYS A 158 0.05 22.31 -15.58
CA LYS A 158 -1.32 22.29 -15.02
C LYS A 158 -1.35 22.71 -13.55
N HIS A 159 -0.34 22.32 -12.77
CA HIS A 159 -0.20 22.73 -11.39
C HIS A 159 0.00 24.24 -11.29
N GLN A 160 0.94 24.80 -12.07
CA GLN A 160 1.21 26.23 -12.13
C GLN A 160 -0.02 27.03 -12.55
N GLU A 161 -0.76 26.58 -13.55
CA GLU A 161 -2.03 27.20 -13.95
C GLU A 161 -3.07 27.17 -12.80
N SER A 162 -3.15 26.07 -12.06
CA SER A 162 -4.06 25.97 -10.92
C SER A 162 -3.64 26.86 -9.76
N GLU A 163 -2.34 26.97 -9.48
CA GLU A 163 -1.80 27.87 -8.48
C GLU A 163 -2.04 29.33 -8.86
N ALA A 164 -1.80 29.70 -10.12
CA ALA A 164 -2.10 31.03 -10.64
C ALA A 164 -3.58 31.39 -10.46
N ARG A 165 -4.51 30.48 -10.81
CA ARG A 165 -5.95 30.69 -10.58
C ARG A 165 -6.30 30.88 -9.10
N LEU A 166 -5.65 30.14 -8.19
CA LEU A 166 -5.86 30.31 -6.76
C LEU A 166 -5.33 31.65 -6.27
N GLN A 167 -4.17 32.07 -6.77
CA GLN A 167 -3.58 33.36 -6.46
C GLN A 167 -4.48 34.50 -6.97
N ASP A 168 -4.95 34.46 -8.21
CA ASP A 168 -5.88 35.45 -8.76
C ASP A 168 -7.16 35.56 -7.90
N MET A 169 -7.73 34.44 -7.46
CA MET A 169 -8.88 34.45 -6.56
C MET A 169 -8.55 35.03 -5.17
N GLN A 170 -7.35 34.80 -4.65
CA GLN A 170 -6.92 35.39 -3.39
C GLN A 170 -6.72 36.90 -3.52
N GLU A 171 -6.07 37.35 -4.60
CA GLU A 171 -5.88 38.76 -4.91
C GLU A 171 -7.22 39.47 -5.14
N GLU A 172 -8.18 38.83 -5.82
CA GLU A 172 -9.54 39.40 -5.99
C GLU A 172 -10.27 39.53 -4.64
N ARG A 173 -10.14 38.54 -3.75
CA ARG A 173 -10.69 38.63 -2.38
C ARG A 173 -10.05 39.76 -1.58
N GLN A 174 -8.72 39.92 -1.68
CA GLN A 174 -8.00 41.02 -1.04
C GLN A 174 -8.46 42.36 -1.57
N ARG A 175 -8.51 42.55 -2.90
CA ARG A 175 -9.02 43.77 -3.53
C ARG A 175 -10.45 44.10 -3.08
N LYS A 176 -11.35 43.11 -3.03
CA LYS A 176 -12.71 43.32 -2.53
C LYS A 176 -12.75 43.67 -1.04
N HIS A 177 -11.85 43.13 -0.23
CA HIS A 177 -11.74 43.48 1.18
C HIS A 177 -11.22 44.91 1.36
N GLU A 178 -10.17 45.28 0.62
CA GLU A 178 -9.63 46.65 0.60
C GLU A 178 -10.68 47.66 0.11
N GLU A 179 -11.43 47.34 -0.94
CA GLU A 179 -12.52 48.19 -1.44
C GLU A 179 -13.64 48.36 -0.39
N LYS A 180 -14.00 47.28 0.33
CA LYS A 180 -14.96 47.35 1.44
C LYS A 180 -14.44 48.21 2.59
N LEU A 181 -13.19 48.00 3.01
CA LEU A 181 -12.56 48.81 4.06
C LEU A 181 -12.49 50.29 3.65
N ALA A 182 -12.14 50.58 2.40
CA ALA A 182 -12.12 51.94 1.89
C ALA A 182 -13.52 52.58 1.86
N LYS A 183 -14.54 51.81 1.47
CA LYS A 183 -15.94 52.25 1.52
C LYS A 183 -16.41 52.51 2.95
N GLU A 184 -16.12 51.62 3.89
CA GLU A 184 -16.45 51.78 5.30
C GLU A 184 -15.73 52.98 5.91
N ALA A 185 -14.44 53.17 5.61
CA ALA A 185 -13.69 54.35 6.04
C ALA A 185 -14.28 55.65 5.46
N ALA A 186 -14.67 55.66 4.19
CA ALA A 186 -15.32 56.82 3.57
C ALA A 186 -16.70 57.13 4.19
N VAL A 187 -17.47 56.10 4.54
CA VAL A 187 -18.76 56.26 5.25
C VAL A 187 -18.54 56.80 6.66
N GLU A 188 -17.55 56.29 7.39
CA GLU A 188 -17.22 56.73 8.74
C GLU A 188 -16.71 58.19 8.75
N GLU A 189 -15.87 58.58 7.78
CA GLU A 189 -15.46 59.97 7.61
C GLU A 189 -16.64 60.89 7.28
N ARG A 190 -17.57 60.44 6.42
CA ARG A 190 -18.81 61.19 6.15
C ARG A 190 -19.67 61.33 7.41
N ARG A 191 -19.75 60.29 8.24
CA ARG A 191 -20.48 60.31 9.52
C ARG A 191 -19.85 61.29 10.51
N LYS A 192 -18.53 61.26 10.66
CA LYS A 192 -17.78 62.21 11.50
C LYS A 192 -17.98 63.64 11.02
N ALA A 193 -17.93 63.88 9.71
CA ALA A 193 -18.18 65.20 9.13
C ALA A 193 -19.59 65.72 9.44
N LEU A 194 -20.61 64.87 9.33
CA LEU A 194 -22.00 65.21 9.70
C LEU A 194 -22.16 65.47 11.21
N GLU A 195 -21.48 64.68 12.06
CA GLU A 195 -21.49 64.90 13.50
C GLU A 195 -20.77 66.21 13.89
N ALA A 196 -19.65 66.52 13.23
CA ALA A 196 -18.93 67.76 13.40
C ALA A 196 -19.78 68.96 12.96
N ASP A 197 -20.48 68.87 11.83
CA ASP A 197 -21.41 69.92 11.37
C ASP A 197 -22.58 70.10 12.36
N ARG A 198 -23.14 69.00 12.88
CA ARG A 198 -24.17 69.07 13.94
C ARG A 198 -23.65 69.75 15.20
N LYS A 199 -22.44 69.40 15.66
CA LYS A 199 -21.80 70.02 16.83
C LYS A 199 -21.54 71.50 16.58
N LYS A 200 -21.06 71.88 15.39
CA LYS A 200 -20.85 73.27 15.00
C LYS A 200 -22.16 74.06 15.01
N ARG A 201 -23.24 73.53 14.44
CA ARG A 201 -24.57 74.18 14.48
C ARG A 201 -25.12 74.34 15.89
N LEU A 202 -24.93 73.33 16.74
CA LEU A 202 -25.32 73.41 18.16
C LEU A 202 -24.51 74.48 18.89
N HIS A 203 -23.20 74.53 18.67
CA HIS A 203 -22.32 75.54 19.24
C HIS A 203 -22.70 76.95 18.77
N GLU A 204 -22.93 77.14 17.46
CA GLU A 204 -23.42 78.41 16.90
C GLU A 204 -24.78 78.82 17.50
N MET A 205 -25.69 77.86 17.74
CA MET A 205 -26.97 78.13 18.39
C MET A 205 -26.78 78.52 19.86
N GLN A 206 -25.88 77.86 20.59
CA GLN A 206 -25.55 78.20 21.97
C GLN A 206 -24.90 79.58 22.05
N GLU A 207 -23.96 79.90 21.18
CA GLU A 207 -23.33 81.23 21.11
C GLU A 207 -24.35 82.32 20.77
N LYS A 208 -25.28 82.07 19.83
CA LYS A 208 -26.39 83.00 19.57
C LYS A 208 -27.31 83.18 20.78
N ARG A 209 -27.56 82.13 21.58
CA ARG A 209 -28.33 82.24 22.84
C ARG A 209 -27.57 83.05 23.87
N LYS A 210 -26.29 82.73 24.13
CA LYS A 210 -25.42 83.50 25.04
C LYS A 210 -25.34 84.97 24.63
N GLN A 211 -25.24 85.27 23.35
CA GLN A 211 -25.23 86.65 22.85
C GLN A 211 -26.58 87.36 23.08
N ARG A 212 -27.72 86.66 22.94
CA ARG A 212 -29.04 87.21 23.28
C ARG A 212 -29.19 87.43 24.79
N ASP A 213 -28.83 86.44 25.59
CA ASP A 213 -28.89 86.51 27.05
C ASP A 213 -27.97 87.60 27.58
N ALA A 214 -26.76 87.73 27.03
CA ALA A 214 -25.83 88.83 27.35
C ALA A 214 -26.41 90.20 27.00
N ARG A 215 -27.08 90.34 25.84
CA ARG A 215 -27.79 91.59 25.48
C ARG A 215 -28.94 91.90 26.45
N VAL A 216 -29.71 90.89 26.85
CA VAL A 216 -30.80 91.05 27.83
C VAL A 216 -30.25 91.43 29.20
N ILE A 217 -29.18 90.76 29.65
CA ILE A 217 -28.50 91.06 30.91
C ILE A 217 -27.92 92.48 30.88
N GLN A 218 -27.26 92.90 29.80
CA GLN A 218 -26.77 94.27 29.66
C GLN A 218 -27.91 95.30 29.72
N GLN A 219 -29.03 95.05 29.03
CA GLN A 219 -30.19 95.94 29.10
C GLN A 219 -30.85 95.96 30.50
N LEU A 220 -30.87 94.83 31.21
CA LEU A 220 -31.36 94.76 32.58
C LEU A 220 -30.41 95.47 33.54
N GLN A 221 -29.09 95.33 33.37
CA GLN A 221 -28.07 96.01 34.16
C GLN A 221 -28.11 97.53 33.94
N GLU A 222 -28.30 97.98 32.70
CA GLU A 222 -28.49 99.41 32.40
C GLU A 222 -29.76 99.94 33.06
N LYS A 223 -30.89 99.24 32.94
CA LYS A 223 -32.15 99.62 33.62
C LYS A 223 -32.06 99.56 35.14
N GLU A 224 -31.35 98.59 35.69
CA GLU A 224 -31.13 98.45 37.13
C GLU A 224 -30.20 99.55 37.64
N LYS A 225 -29.16 99.91 36.88
CA LYS A 225 -28.28 101.04 37.17
C LYS A 225 -29.04 102.36 37.12
N GLU A 226 -29.88 102.58 36.11
CA GLU A 226 -30.78 103.75 36.05
C GLU A 226 -31.75 103.78 37.24
N ARG A 227 -32.36 102.64 37.59
CA ARG A 227 -33.21 102.53 38.79
C ARG A 227 -32.43 102.82 40.07
N LEU A 228 -31.20 102.33 40.19
CA LEU A 228 -30.35 102.54 41.36
C LEU A 228 -29.90 104.00 41.45
N GLU A 229 -29.63 104.67 40.33
CA GLU A 229 -29.33 106.10 40.29
C GLU A 229 -30.56 106.94 40.65
N VAL A 230 -31.75 106.57 40.19
CA VAL A 230 -33.02 107.20 40.61
C VAL A 230 -33.31 106.94 42.09
N LEU A 231 -33.05 105.73 42.59
CA LEU A 231 -33.18 105.39 44.00
C LEU A 231 -32.17 106.15 44.85
N ARG A 232 -30.90 106.25 44.45
CA ARG A 232 -29.88 107.07 45.13
C ARG A 232 -30.20 108.55 45.09
N ALA A 233 -30.81 109.05 44.03
CA ALA A 233 -31.30 110.43 43.97
C ALA A 233 -32.47 110.64 44.94
N LYS A 234 -33.42 109.72 44.99
CA LYS A 234 -34.54 109.74 45.95
C LYS A 234 -34.09 109.47 47.40
N GLU A 235 -33.05 108.68 47.61
CA GLU A 235 -32.44 108.40 48.90
C GLU A 235 -31.74 109.65 49.42
N ARG A 236 -30.99 110.38 48.58
CA ARG A 236 -30.45 111.69 48.95
C ARG A 236 -31.54 112.71 49.27
N GLU A 237 -32.60 112.80 48.47
CA GLU A 237 -33.75 113.69 48.74
C GLU A 237 -34.50 113.27 50.03
N ARG A 238 -34.57 111.96 50.31
CA ARG A 238 -35.15 111.42 51.54
C ARG A 238 -34.24 111.61 52.75
N GLU A 239 -32.93 111.49 52.62
CA GLU A 239 -31.94 111.75 53.66
C GLU A 239 -31.94 113.22 54.05
N GLU A 240 -32.05 114.14 53.08
CA GLU A 240 -32.21 115.57 53.37
C GLU A 240 -33.54 115.87 54.09
N ARG A 241 -34.65 115.22 53.69
CA ARG A 241 -35.94 115.32 54.41
C ARG A 241 -35.94 114.64 55.78
N LEU A 242 -35.26 113.50 55.92
CA LEU A 242 -35.10 112.76 57.17
C LEU A 242 -34.15 113.49 58.11
N ALA A 243 -33.10 114.16 57.64
CA ALA A 243 -32.24 115.00 58.47
C ALA A 243 -33.02 116.20 59.01
N ALA A 244 -33.85 116.85 58.18
CA ALA A 244 -34.74 117.94 58.61
C ALA A 244 -35.80 117.47 59.62
N LEU A 245 -36.40 116.30 59.40
CA LEU A 245 -37.41 115.71 60.29
C LEU A 245 -36.79 115.13 61.58
N ASN A 246 -35.59 114.57 61.53
CA ASN A 246 -34.85 114.01 62.67
C ASN A 246 -34.31 115.13 63.57
N ALA A 247 -33.96 116.30 63.01
CA ALA A 247 -33.71 117.50 63.81
C ALA A 247 -34.97 117.95 64.59
N GLN A 248 -36.16 117.85 63.96
CA GLN A 248 -37.45 118.12 64.62
C GLN A 248 -37.86 117.03 65.63
N GLN A 249 -37.59 115.76 65.33
CA GLN A 249 -37.88 114.64 66.22
C GLN A 249 -36.90 114.54 67.38
N GLN A 250 -35.61 114.87 67.24
CA GLN A 250 -34.68 114.92 68.38
C GLN A 250 -35.11 115.96 69.43
N ALA A 251 -35.75 117.05 69.00
CA ALA A 251 -36.36 118.01 69.90
C ALA A 251 -37.61 117.45 70.63
N GLN A 252 -38.43 116.62 69.99
CA GLN A 252 -39.58 115.94 70.62
C GLN A 252 -39.22 114.65 71.38
N ILE A 253 -38.13 113.97 71.03
CA ILE A 253 -37.67 112.70 71.62
C ILE A 253 -37.02 112.94 72.99
N GLN A 254 -36.35 114.07 73.22
CA GLN A 254 -35.94 114.45 74.57
C GLN A 254 -37.14 114.63 75.52
N GLU A 255 -38.30 115.03 74.97
CA GLU A 255 -39.55 115.25 75.72
C GLU A 255 -40.34 113.94 75.94
N LEU A 256 -40.20 112.94 75.06
CA LEU A 256 -40.93 111.65 75.09
C LEU A 256 -40.12 110.46 75.66
N GLN A 257 -38.78 110.50 75.68
CA GLN A 257 -37.93 109.49 76.35
C GLN A 257 -38.18 109.40 77.87
N LYS A 258 -38.82 110.40 78.46
CA LYS A 258 -39.24 110.41 79.86
C LYS A 258 -40.52 109.59 80.13
N LYS A 259 -41.25 109.13 79.10
CA LYS A 259 -42.60 108.53 79.23
C LYS A 259 -42.75 107.07 78.74
N ILE A 260 -41.79 106.48 78.02
CA ILE A 260 -42.00 105.20 77.30
C ILE A 260 -41.22 103.99 77.86
N GLN A 261 -40.22 104.19 78.72
CA GLN A 261 -39.55 103.09 79.45
C GLN A 261 -40.52 102.23 80.30
N GLN A 262 -41.70 102.76 80.64
CA GLN A 262 -42.69 102.09 81.47
C GLN A 262 -43.63 101.10 80.75
N LYS A 263 -43.63 101.02 79.41
CA LYS A 263 -44.62 100.19 78.67
C LYS A 263 -44.03 98.98 77.92
N GLN A 264 -42.71 98.76 77.96
CA GLN A 264 -42.07 97.65 77.24
C GLN A 264 -41.92 96.34 78.04
N ASP A 265 -42.32 96.28 79.32
CA ASP A 265 -42.15 95.08 80.15
C ASP A 265 -43.30 94.04 80.04
N GLU A 266 -44.47 94.38 79.48
CA GLU A 266 -45.67 93.52 79.59
C GLU A 266 -45.99 92.66 78.35
N SER A 267 -45.34 92.87 77.20
CA SER A 267 -45.72 92.16 75.96
C SER A 267 -44.90 90.88 75.70
N THR A 268 -43.79 90.70 76.40
CA THR A 268 -42.81 89.62 76.13
C THR A 268 -43.24 88.26 76.68
N GLN A 269 -44.31 88.17 77.48
CA GLN A 269 -44.79 86.93 78.11
C GLN A 269 -45.77 86.07 77.25
N ARG A 270 -46.35 86.58 76.17
CA ARG A 270 -47.43 85.85 75.43
C ARG A 270 -46.99 84.98 74.26
N HIS A 271 -45.69 84.94 73.96
CA HIS A 271 -45.17 84.21 72.80
C HIS A 271 -44.69 82.77 73.12
N GLN A 272 -44.77 82.34 74.38
CA GLN A 272 -44.24 81.03 74.82
C GLN A 272 -45.23 79.84 74.80
N GLU A 273 -46.53 80.02 74.50
CA GLU A 273 -47.54 78.95 74.66
C GLU A 273 -47.99 78.22 73.36
N ILE A 274 -47.54 78.64 72.17
CA ILE A 274 -48.10 78.15 70.89
C ILE A 274 -47.34 76.93 70.30
N LEU A 275 -46.19 76.53 70.88
CA LEU A 275 -45.29 75.51 70.32
C LEU A 275 -45.46 74.07 70.89
N GLN A 276 -46.67 73.65 71.29
CA GLN A 276 -46.88 72.35 71.96
C GLN A 276 -48.03 71.46 71.40
N GLN A 277 -48.57 71.69 70.19
CA GLN A 277 -49.76 70.96 69.69
C GLN A 277 -49.63 70.18 68.36
N ILE A 278 -48.42 69.86 67.88
CA ILE A 278 -48.27 69.12 66.62
C ILE A 278 -47.35 67.90 66.81
N ARG A 279 -47.84 66.84 67.49
CA ARG A 279 -47.08 65.58 67.65
C ARG A 279 -47.87 64.26 67.67
N GLU A 280 -49.17 64.19 67.38
CA GLU A 280 -49.90 62.90 67.48
C GLU A 280 -50.95 62.70 66.38
N LYS A 281 -50.67 61.78 65.43
CA LYS A 281 -51.62 60.86 64.75
C LYS A 281 -51.10 60.39 63.37
N ALA A 282 -50.66 59.13 63.28
CA ALA A 282 -50.97 58.19 62.18
C ALA A 282 -50.04 56.96 62.21
N PHE A 283 -50.29 56.06 63.17
CA PHE A 283 -49.99 54.62 63.12
C PHE A 283 -51.35 53.95 63.20
N GLU A 284 -51.81 53.24 62.16
CA GLU A 284 -52.65 52.02 62.28
C GLU A 284 -53.19 51.51 60.94
N MET A 285 -53.11 50.17 60.79
CA MET A 285 -53.77 49.26 59.83
C MET A 285 -53.18 49.23 58.41
N SER A 286 -52.57 48.16 57.87
CA SER A 286 -52.62 46.70 58.05
C SER A 286 -53.99 46.03 57.79
N VAL A 287 -53.96 44.99 56.93
CA VAL A 287 -54.78 43.76 56.93
C VAL A 287 -55.57 43.40 55.64
N LEU A 288 -55.16 42.26 55.04
CA LEU A 288 -55.89 41.20 54.30
C LEU A 288 -56.24 41.32 52.80
N ARG A 289 -55.89 40.21 52.09
CA ARG A 289 -56.66 39.34 51.16
C ARG A 289 -55.75 38.95 49.96
N HIS A 290 -55.49 37.70 49.58
CA HIS A 290 -56.28 36.48 49.36
C HIS A 290 -55.27 35.29 49.37
N SER A 291 -55.41 34.09 49.97
CA SER A 291 -56.50 33.11 50.11
C SER A 291 -56.95 32.49 48.79
N THR A 292 -56.46 31.29 48.45
CA THR A 292 -57.24 30.06 48.16
C THR A 292 -56.33 28.85 47.92
N GLU A 293 -56.80 27.70 48.38
CA GLU A 293 -56.19 26.35 48.39
C GLU A 293 -56.30 25.60 47.05
N ASP A 294 -55.74 24.38 47.08
CA ASP A 294 -56.00 23.17 46.29
C ASP A 294 -55.23 22.92 44.99
N HIS A 295 -54.41 21.87 45.01
CA HIS A 295 -54.33 20.86 43.95
C HIS A 295 -53.72 19.54 44.50
N ASN A 296 -54.59 18.54 44.66
CA ASN A 296 -54.22 17.13 44.75
C ASN A 296 -54.28 16.54 43.33
N GLU A 297 -53.16 16.02 42.80
CA GLU A 297 -53.16 15.25 41.54
C GLU A 297 -52.19 14.07 41.62
N ALA A 298 -52.61 12.93 41.04
CA ALA A 298 -51.94 11.63 41.15
C ALA A 298 -50.84 11.43 40.07
N PRO A 299 -49.81 10.60 40.31
CA PRO A 299 -48.62 10.54 39.45
C PRO A 299 -48.85 9.84 38.11
N GLN A 300 -48.31 10.39 37.01
CA GLN A 300 -48.30 9.76 35.68
C GLN A 300 -47.01 8.96 35.42
N LEU A 301 -47.16 7.80 34.78
CA LEU A 301 -46.06 6.89 34.42
C LEU A 301 -45.40 7.30 33.09
N THR A 302 -44.77 8.47 33.03
CA THR A 302 -43.92 8.90 31.91
C THR A 302 -42.52 9.28 32.41
N PRO A 303 -41.44 8.76 31.81
CA PRO A 303 -40.07 9.17 32.16
C PRO A 303 -39.87 10.68 31.97
N TYR A 304 -39.15 11.34 32.89
CA TYR A 304 -38.89 12.78 32.80
C TYR A 304 -38.09 13.13 31.54
N ASP A 305 -38.54 14.11 30.75
CA ASP A 305 -37.84 14.63 29.57
C ASP A 305 -36.46 15.22 29.93
N GLN A 306 -36.31 15.77 31.14
CA GLN A 306 -35.03 16.15 31.75
C GLN A 306 -34.82 15.36 33.05
N LYS A 307 -33.73 14.59 33.12
CA LYS A 307 -33.40 13.71 34.26
C LYS A 307 -33.11 14.56 35.50
N LYS A 308 -33.48 14.09 36.70
CA LYS A 308 -33.28 14.83 37.97
C LYS A 308 -32.06 14.26 38.73
N LEU A 309 -31.39 15.06 39.56
CA LEU A 309 -30.23 14.66 40.39
C LEU A 309 -30.43 15.14 41.83
N CYS A 310 -30.27 14.23 42.80
CA CYS A 310 -30.21 14.60 44.21
C CYS A 310 -28.78 15.04 44.57
N LYS A 311 -28.57 16.32 44.90
CA LYS A 311 -27.25 16.87 45.27
C LYS A 311 -26.66 16.26 46.55
N VAL A 312 -27.53 15.86 47.48
CA VAL A 312 -27.13 15.36 48.81
C VAL A 312 -26.62 13.93 48.71
N CYS A 313 -27.28 13.11 47.91
CA CYS A 313 -26.93 11.69 47.75
C CYS A 313 -26.15 11.40 46.45
N ASN A 314 -25.99 12.41 45.58
CA ASN A 314 -25.38 12.34 44.26
C ASN A 314 -25.95 11.19 43.37
N VAL A 315 -27.26 10.98 43.43
CA VAL A 315 -27.96 9.90 42.71
C VAL A 315 -28.82 10.48 41.60
N LEU A 316 -28.68 9.92 40.39
CA LEU A 316 -29.44 10.30 39.20
C LEU A 316 -30.82 9.60 39.20
N ILE A 317 -31.86 10.39 39.06
CA ILE A 317 -33.27 10.00 39.19
C ILE A 317 -33.89 10.02 37.78
N LEU A 318 -34.20 8.83 37.29
CA LEU A 318 -34.60 8.60 35.89
C LEU A 318 -36.12 8.59 35.66
N SER A 319 -36.91 8.49 36.73
CA SER A 319 -38.38 8.48 36.68
C SER A 319 -38.97 8.83 38.04
N GLU A 320 -40.26 9.15 38.07
CA GLU A 320 -40.98 9.50 39.29
C GLU A 320 -41.04 8.35 40.31
N VAL A 321 -41.11 7.10 39.83
CA VAL A 321 -41.02 5.91 40.70
C VAL A 321 -39.63 5.80 41.34
N HIS A 322 -38.57 6.17 40.61
CA HIS A 322 -37.21 6.20 41.14
C HIS A 322 -37.02 7.32 42.18
N LEU A 323 -37.67 8.47 41.99
CA LEU A 323 -37.68 9.58 42.95
C LEU A 323 -38.32 9.15 44.27
N LEU A 324 -39.50 8.54 44.20
CA LEU A 324 -40.24 8.07 45.37
C LEU A 324 -39.48 6.97 46.12
N SER A 325 -38.83 6.04 45.40
CA SER A 325 -37.97 5.02 45.99
C SER A 325 -36.73 5.62 46.66
N HIS A 326 -36.09 6.60 46.02
CA HIS A 326 -34.90 7.28 46.56
C HIS A 326 -35.20 8.08 47.83
N LEU A 327 -36.27 8.88 47.83
CA LEU A 327 -36.67 9.73 48.96
C LEU A 327 -37.11 8.92 50.19
N ARG A 328 -37.67 7.72 49.98
CA ARG A 328 -38.05 6.79 51.06
C ARG A 328 -36.89 5.90 51.53
N GLY A 329 -35.74 5.94 50.84
CA GLY A 329 -34.57 5.12 51.17
C GLY A 329 -33.84 5.59 52.43
N LYS A 330 -33.38 4.63 53.25
CA LYS A 330 -32.66 4.92 54.52
C LYS A 330 -31.47 5.86 54.35
N LYS A 331 -30.67 5.68 53.28
CA LYS A 331 -29.49 6.51 52.99
C LYS A 331 -29.83 7.99 52.78
N HIS A 332 -30.90 8.30 52.03
CA HIS A 332 -31.29 9.70 51.81
C HIS A 332 -31.81 10.33 53.10
N LYS A 333 -32.61 9.58 53.87
CA LYS A 333 -33.14 10.03 55.16
C LYS A 333 -32.04 10.33 56.17
N GLU A 334 -31.05 9.47 56.29
CA GLU A 334 -29.91 9.65 57.22
C GLU A 334 -29.04 10.85 56.81
N THR A 335 -28.71 10.97 55.51
CA THR A 335 -27.89 12.09 55.00
C THR A 335 -28.62 13.43 55.11
N MET A 336 -29.94 13.44 54.91
CA MET A 336 -30.79 14.62 55.11
C MET A 336 -30.80 15.07 56.59
N LEU A 337 -30.99 14.13 57.53
CA LEU A 337 -31.01 14.43 58.96
C LEU A 337 -29.65 14.97 59.44
N GLN A 338 -28.55 14.42 58.94
CA GLN A 338 -27.20 14.91 59.23
C GLN A 338 -26.96 16.33 58.68
N THR A 339 -27.48 16.63 57.48
CA THR A 339 -27.30 17.95 56.84
C THR A 339 -28.17 19.04 57.48
N MET A 340 -29.35 18.68 58.00
CA MET A 340 -30.26 19.62 58.66
C MET A 340 -29.90 19.88 60.14
N SER A 341 -28.98 19.10 60.72
CA SER A 341 -28.52 19.16 62.12
C SER A 341 -29.65 19.35 63.15
N LYS A 342 -30.77 18.64 62.97
CA LYS A 342 -31.96 18.69 63.86
C LYS A 342 -32.45 17.27 64.11
N GLU A 343 -32.70 16.90 65.38
CA GLU A 343 -33.19 15.56 65.76
C GLU A 343 -34.68 15.35 65.43
N LEU A 344 -35.46 16.42 65.27
CA LEU A 344 -36.88 16.37 64.88
C LEU A 344 -37.13 17.36 63.73
N VAL A 345 -37.51 16.83 62.57
CA VAL A 345 -37.74 17.58 61.33
C VAL A 345 -39.22 17.47 60.95
N SER A 346 -39.91 18.61 60.76
CA SER A 346 -41.33 18.61 60.41
C SER A 346 -41.53 18.17 58.95
N LYS A 347 -42.75 17.75 58.57
CA LYS A 347 -43.05 17.38 57.16
C LYS A 347 -42.75 18.52 56.18
N GLN A 348 -43.06 19.75 56.54
CA GLN A 348 -42.76 20.93 55.71
C GLN A 348 -41.26 21.18 55.57
N ASP A 349 -40.47 20.89 56.61
CA ASP A 349 -39.01 21.06 56.55
C ASP A 349 -38.36 20.03 55.61
N ILE A 350 -38.88 18.79 55.61
CA ILE A 350 -38.44 17.72 54.69
C ILE A 350 -38.75 18.08 53.24
N GLU A 351 -39.95 18.60 52.99
CA GLU A 351 -40.39 19.02 51.64
C GLU A 351 -39.54 20.18 51.13
N THR A 352 -39.31 21.20 51.96
CA THR A 352 -38.45 22.34 51.62
C THR A 352 -37.01 21.91 51.37
N PHE A 353 -36.50 20.93 52.13
CA PHE A 353 -35.16 20.38 51.92
C PHE A 353 -35.06 19.60 50.60
N ASN A 354 -36.03 18.73 50.30
CA ASN A 354 -36.03 17.94 49.07
C ASN A 354 -36.16 18.83 47.82
N LEU A 355 -37.01 19.87 47.87
CA LEU A 355 -37.17 20.86 46.80
C LEU A 355 -35.87 21.65 46.53
N LYS A 356 -35.08 21.92 47.57
CA LYS A 356 -33.81 22.64 47.42
C LYS A 356 -32.68 21.77 46.84
N HIS A 357 -32.74 20.44 47.04
CA HIS A 357 -31.61 19.55 46.75
C HIS A 357 -31.84 18.57 45.60
N ILE A 358 -33.06 18.43 45.09
CA ILE A 358 -33.37 17.70 43.85
C ILE A 358 -33.45 18.70 42.71
N ILE A 359 -32.42 18.72 41.86
CA ILE A 359 -32.31 19.66 40.73
C ILE A 359 -32.38 18.92 39.39
N ASP A 360 -32.58 19.66 38.30
CA ASP A 360 -32.36 19.13 36.96
C ASP A 360 -30.91 18.72 36.76
N ALA A 361 -30.71 17.50 36.24
CA ALA A 361 -29.40 17.00 35.90
C ALA A 361 -28.89 17.76 34.65
N PRO A 362 -27.65 18.28 34.67
CA PRO A 362 -27.07 18.95 33.51
C PRO A 362 -27.07 18.04 32.28
N ASP A 363 -27.32 18.58 31.08
CA ASP A 363 -27.48 17.84 29.81
C ASP A 363 -26.33 16.86 29.46
N ALA A 364 -25.19 16.95 30.16
CA ALA A 364 -24.01 16.12 29.97
C ALA A 364 -23.85 14.96 30.98
N SER A 365 -24.80 14.70 31.90
CA SER A 365 -24.64 13.61 32.89
C SER A 365 -24.92 12.23 32.27
N THR A 366 -24.00 11.73 31.45
CA THR A 366 -23.95 10.31 31.08
C THR A 366 -23.51 9.47 32.27
N HIS A 367 -24.28 8.44 32.61
CA HIS A 367 -23.97 7.51 33.70
C HIS A 367 -22.52 6.99 33.58
N PRO A 368 -21.71 6.97 34.66
CA PRO A 368 -20.30 6.57 34.62
C PRO A 368 -20.06 5.22 33.94
N VAL A 369 -20.97 4.27 34.13
CA VAL A 369 -20.91 2.93 33.51
C VAL A 369 -21.13 2.97 31.98
N ILE A 370 -22.02 3.83 31.48
CA ILE A 370 -22.29 3.95 30.04
C ILE A 370 -21.17 4.74 29.35
N ALA A 371 -20.65 5.78 30.00
CA ALA A 371 -19.48 6.52 29.53
C ALA A 371 -18.25 5.61 29.47
N SER A 372 -17.99 4.83 30.54
CA SER A 372 -16.91 3.84 30.62
C SER A 372 -17.05 2.73 29.58
N GLU A 373 -18.25 2.17 29.35
CA GLU A 373 -18.46 1.15 28.32
C GLU A 373 -18.25 1.71 26.90
N ARG A 374 -18.70 2.96 26.64
CA ARG A 374 -18.47 3.63 25.35
C ARG A 374 -16.99 3.95 25.14
N GLU A 375 -16.27 4.30 26.20
CA GLU A 375 -14.82 4.51 26.16
C GLU A 375 -14.06 3.19 25.97
N ARG A 376 -14.47 2.11 26.65
CA ARG A 376 -13.96 0.75 26.48
C ARG A 376 -14.14 0.27 25.04
N GLN A 377 -15.31 0.47 24.45
CA GLN A 377 -15.57 0.14 23.03
C GLN A 377 -14.73 0.98 22.07
N LYS A 378 -14.54 2.28 22.34
CA LYS A 378 -13.64 3.14 21.55
C LYS A 378 -12.18 2.67 21.66
N ALA A 379 -11.73 2.30 22.86
CA ALA A 379 -10.40 1.76 23.10
C ALA A 379 -10.18 0.42 22.39
N LEU A 380 -11.17 -0.49 22.44
CA LEU A 380 -11.14 -1.76 21.72
C LEU A 380 -11.09 -1.55 20.20
N LYS A 381 -11.93 -0.66 19.64
CA LYS A 381 -11.89 -0.30 18.22
C LYS A 381 -10.53 0.28 17.80
N LYS A 382 -9.93 1.14 18.62
CA LYS A 382 -8.56 1.67 18.39
C LYS A 382 -7.53 0.54 18.43
N ARG A 383 -7.62 -0.39 19.38
CA ARG A 383 -6.72 -1.55 19.49
C ARG A 383 -6.84 -2.47 18.28
N CYS A 384 -8.05 -2.80 17.83
CA CYS A 384 -8.30 -3.60 16.63
C CYS A 384 -7.74 -2.93 15.37
N LYS A 385 -7.94 -1.61 15.19
CA LYS A 385 -7.35 -0.87 14.07
C LYS A 385 -5.82 -0.94 14.06
N LYS A 386 -5.18 -0.71 15.21
CA LYS A 386 -3.71 -0.83 15.35
C LYS A 386 -3.23 -2.26 15.08
N LEU A 387 -3.96 -3.28 15.51
CA LEU A 387 -3.63 -4.68 15.23
C LEU A 387 -3.70 -4.97 13.73
N ARG A 388 -4.80 -4.60 13.06
CA ARG A 388 -4.96 -4.76 11.61
C ARG A 388 -3.85 -4.07 10.82
N GLN A 389 -3.49 -2.85 11.20
CA GLN A 389 -2.37 -2.13 10.57
C GLN A 389 -1.04 -2.87 10.74
N ARG A 390 -0.75 -3.39 11.94
CA ARG A 390 0.46 -4.20 12.18
C ARG A 390 0.46 -5.50 11.39
N MET A 391 -0.67 -6.19 11.30
CA MET A 391 -0.80 -7.42 10.50
C MET A 391 -0.57 -7.15 9.02
N MET A 392 -1.10 -6.05 8.49
CA MET A 392 -0.86 -5.63 7.10
C MET A 392 0.61 -5.31 6.84
N LEU A 393 1.23 -4.50 7.70
CA LEU A 393 2.66 -4.16 7.58
C LEU A 393 3.55 -5.41 7.62
N ARG A 394 3.31 -6.31 8.58
CA ARG A 394 4.03 -7.59 8.68
C ARG A 394 3.79 -8.49 7.47
N GLY A 395 2.59 -8.46 6.90
CA GLY A 395 2.28 -9.19 5.68
C GLY A 395 3.15 -8.75 4.50
N VAL A 396 3.30 -7.43 4.33
CA VAL A 396 4.18 -6.85 3.29
C VAL A 396 5.65 -7.18 3.55
N GLU A 397 6.11 -7.06 4.81
CA GLU A 397 7.47 -7.45 5.20
C GLU A 397 7.77 -8.92 4.89
N TYR A 398 6.81 -9.81 5.16
CA TYR A 398 6.93 -11.24 4.87
C TYR A 398 7.06 -11.51 3.37
N GLU A 399 6.23 -10.88 2.53
CA GLU A 399 6.32 -11.03 1.07
C GLU A 399 7.65 -10.48 0.51
N ASN A 400 8.11 -9.34 1.01
CA ASN A 400 9.40 -8.77 0.64
C ASN A 400 10.55 -9.73 1.00
N SER A 401 10.50 -10.37 2.17
CA SER A 401 11.51 -11.35 2.59
C SER A 401 11.56 -12.62 1.72
N LEU A 402 10.44 -12.97 1.09
CA LEU A 402 10.34 -14.09 0.14
C LEU A 402 10.89 -13.72 -1.25
N SER A 403 10.67 -12.48 -1.69
CA SER A 403 11.09 -11.99 -3.01
C SER A 403 12.62 -11.97 -3.21
N GLY A 404 13.39 -11.83 -2.13
CA GLY A 404 14.86 -11.89 -2.16
C GLY A 404 15.45 -13.29 -2.35
N LYS A 405 14.62 -14.35 -2.35
CA LYS A 405 15.06 -15.74 -2.59
C LYS A 405 14.62 -16.16 -3.99
N THR A 406 15.57 -16.42 -4.89
CA THR A 406 15.27 -16.96 -6.23
C THR A 406 14.66 -18.36 -6.10
N GLN A 407 13.33 -18.44 -6.13
CA GLN A 407 12.60 -19.71 -6.07
C GLN A 407 12.25 -20.14 -7.50
N ILE A 408 12.86 -21.25 -7.94
CA ILE A 408 12.56 -21.86 -9.23
C ILE A 408 11.42 -22.85 -9.02
N ALA A 409 10.32 -22.63 -9.74
CA ALA A 409 9.19 -23.52 -9.78
C ALA A 409 9.24 -24.35 -11.07
N GLU A 410 9.30 -25.67 -10.95
CA GLU A 410 9.21 -26.64 -12.06
C GLU A 410 7.89 -27.39 -11.95
N SER A 411 6.94 -27.04 -12.82
CA SER A 411 5.61 -27.64 -12.89
C SER A 411 5.28 -27.90 -14.35
N GLU A 412 4.69 -29.06 -14.64
CA GLU A 412 4.18 -29.42 -15.96
C GLU A 412 3.16 -28.39 -16.47
N HIS A 413 2.37 -27.84 -15.55
CA HIS A 413 1.31 -26.88 -15.84
C HIS A 413 1.77 -25.41 -15.75
N LYS A 414 3.04 -25.12 -15.48
CA LYS A 414 3.57 -23.77 -15.25
C LYS A 414 3.15 -22.76 -16.33
N ALA A 415 3.27 -23.11 -17.61
CA ALA A 415 2.91 -22.23 -18.72
C ALA A 415 1.40 -21.93 -18.74
N LYS A 416 0.55 -22.92 -18.45
CA LYS A 416 -0.90 -22.76 -18.39
C LYS A 416 -1.30 -21.91 -17.18
N LEU A 417 -0.73 -22.18 -16.01
CA LEU A 417 -0.97 -21.40 -14.79
C LEU A 417 -0.54 -19.94 -14.97
N GLN A 418 0.64 -19.70 -15.55
CA GLN A 418 1.13 -18.35 -15.83
C GLN A 418 0.21 -17.61 -16.82
N LYS A 419 -0.27 -18.29 -17.85
CA LYS A 419 -1.25 -17.72 -18.80
C LYS A 419 -2.54 -17.35 -18.10
N SER A 420 -3.14 -18.26 -17.33
CA SER A 420 -4.39 -18.00 -16.61
C SER A 420 -4.25 -16.85 -15.60
N ILE A 421 -3.14 -16.78 -14.87
CA ILE A 421 -2.85 -15.67 -13.95
C ILE A 421 -2.73 -14.34 -14.70
N LYS A 422 -2.03 -14.32 -15.85
CA LYS A 422 -1.93 -13.12 -16.69
C LYS A 422 -3.29 -12.69 -17.24
N ASP A 423 -4.11 -13.63 -17.67
CA ASP A 423 -5.47 -13.35 -18.16
C ASP A 423 -6.35 -12.76 -17.05
N VAL A 424 -6.35 -13.34 -15.84
CA VAL A 424 -7.08 -12.77 -14.69
C VAL A 424 -6.58 -11.37 -14.36
N ASN A 425 -5.27 -11.14 -14.31
CA ASN A 425 -4.71 -9.81 -14.07
C ASN A 425 -5.09 -8.79 -15.15
N LYS A 426 -5.09 -9.20 -16.43
CA LYS A 426 -5.56 -8.37 -17.55
C LYS A 426 -7.02 -7.96 -17.34
N TYR A 427 -7.87 -8.90 -16.91
CA TYR A 427 -9.26 -8.60 -16.58
C TYR A 427 -9.41 -7.77 -15.29
N LEU A 428 -8.38 -7.58 -14.46
CA LEU A 428 -8.45 -6.72 -13.27
C LEU A 428 -7.96 -5.28 -13.53
N GLN A 429 -7.21 -5.00 -14.60
CA GLN A 429 -6.55 -3.70 -14.81
C GLN A 429 -7.47 -2.56 -15.25
N ASN A 430 -8.60 -2.85 -15.92
CA ASN A 430 -9.49 -1.85 -16.49
C ASN A 430 -10.85 -1.80 -15.76
N CYS A 431 -10.87 -1.63 -14.44
CA CYS A 431 -12.13 -1.55 -13.71
C CYS A 431 -12.75 -0.16 -13.86
N ASP A 432 -13.74 -0.05 -14.75
CA ASP A 432 -14.63 1.11 -14.81
C ASP A 432 -15.60 1.10 -13.61
N ASN A 433 -16.12 2.28 -13.25
CA ASN A 433 -17.18 2.41 -12.25
C ASN A 433 -18.50 1.89 -12.82
N GLY A 434 -18.71 0.56 -12.78
CA GLY A 434 -19.95 -0.09 -13.18
C GLY A 434 -19.84 -1.62 -13.28
N PRO A 435 -20.98 -2.32 -13.45
CA PRO A 435 -21.01 -3.78 -13.60
C PRO A 435 -20.08 -4.28 -14.70
N TRP A 436 -19.39 -5.41 -14.45
CA TRP A 436 -18.49 -5.96 -15.45
C TRP A 436 -19.23 -6.41 -16.71
N PRO A 437 -18.73 -6.08 -17.92
CA PRO A 437 -19.28 -6.59 -19.18
C PRO A 437 -19.34 -8.12 -19.20
N GLN A 438 -20.44 -8.70 -19.71
CA GLN A 438 -20.68 -10.15 -19.68
C GLN A 438 -19.59 -10.98 -20.37
N ASN A 439 -18.99 -10.46 -21.44
CA ASN A 439 -17.87 -11.08 -22.14
C ASN A 439 -16.62 -11.17 -21.25
N ARG A 440 -16.35 -10.14 -20.43
CA ARG A 440 -15.25 -10.10 -19.45
C ARG A 440 -15.52 -11.06 -18.29
N VAL A 441 -16.74 -11.10 -17.76
CA VAL A 441 -17.14 -12.09 -16.75
C VAL A 441 -16.96 -13.51 -17.28
N SER A 442 -17.43 -13.78 -18.50
CA SER A 442 -17.29 -15.09 -19.13
C SER A 442 -15.82 -15.47 -19.38
N ALA A 443 -14.97 -14.50 -19.71
CA ALA A 443 -13.54 -14.72 -19.90
C ALA A 443 -12.80 -14.97 -18.57
N LEU A 444 -13.17 -14.26 -17.50
CA LEU A 444 -12.71 -14.52 -16.14
C LEU A 444 -13.10 -15.94 -15.69
N ASP A 445 -14.37 -16.30 -15.82
CA ASP A 445 -14.87 -17.63 -15.44
C ASP A 445 -14.15 -18.74 -16.22
N ARG A 446 -13.86 -18.54 -17.51
CA ARG A 446 -13.06 -19.50 -18.29
C ARG A 446 -11.64 -19.65 -17.74
N ALA A 447 -10.96 -18.54 -17.40
CA ALA A 447 -9.62 -18.59 -16.84
C ALA A 447 -9.60 -19.28 -15.47
N LEU A 448 -10.58 -18.97 -14.60
CA LEU A 448 -10.73 -19.59 -13.29
C LEU A 448 -11.06 -21.09 -13.39
N ASN A 449 -11.95 -21.49 -14.31
CA ASN A 449 -12.26 -22.90 -14.54
C ASN A 449 -11.06 -23.67 -15.11
N GLU A 450 -10.23 -23.05 -15.93
CA GLU A 450 -8.99 -23.68 -16.40
C GLU A 450 -8.03 -23.95 -15.23
N VAL A 451 -7.89 -22.99 -14.31
CA VAL A 451 -7.13 -23.18 -13.06
C VAL A 451 -7.77 -24.28 -12.20
N SER A 452 -9.09 -24.27 -12.03
CA SER A 452 -9.82 -25.31 -11.27
C SER A 452 -9.56 -26.72 -11.83
N ARG A 453 -9.58 -26.89 -13.16
CA ARG A 453 -9.33 -28.19 -13.80
C ARG A 453 -7.93 -28.72 -13.56
N ILE A 454 -6.94 -27.83 -13.49
CA ILE A 454 -5.56 -28.21 -13.13
C ILE A 454 -5.55 -28.73 -11.69
N PHE A 455 -6.33 -28.11 -10.79
CA PHE A 455 -6.38 -28.45 -9.36
C PHE A 455 -7.44 -29.51 -8.93
N ASP A 456 -8.23 -30.07 -9.86
CA ASP A 456 -9.33 -31.02 -9.52
C ASP A 456 -8.88 -32.50 -9.38
N LYS A 457 -7.72 -32.89 -9.93
CA LYS A 457 -7.18 -34.27 -9.80
C LYS A 457 -6.18 -34.33 -8.64
N LYS A 458 -6.07 -35.46 -7.90
CA LYS A 458 -5.08 -35.64 -6.81
C LYS A 458 -3.72 -35.03 -7.19
N LEU A 459 -3.34 -33.96 -6.49
CA LEU A 459 -2.36 -32.99 -6.99
C LEU A 459 -0.91 -33.30 -6.62
N PRO A 460 0.05 -33.00 -7.50
CA PRO A 460 1.43 -32.76 -7.12
C PRO A 460 1.54 -31.43 -6.36
N ASN A 461 2.28 -31.41 -5.24
CA ASN A 461 2.56 -30.18 -4.47
C ASN A 461 3.23 -29.09 -5.33
N ASP A 462 3.87 -29.48 -6.44
CA ASP A 462 4.63 -28.59 -7.33
C ASP A 462 3.75 -27.61 -8.11
N ASP A 463 2.52 -27.98 -8.48
CA ASP A 463 1.57 -27.08 -9.16
C ASP A 463 1.04 -26.01 -8.19
N GLN A 464 0.75 -26.41 -6.95
CA GLN A 464 0.32 -25.51 -5.87
C GLN A 464 1.43 -24.52 -5.50
N PHE A 465 2.68 -25.01 -5.41
CA PHE A 465 3.85 -24.17 -5.20
C PHE A 465 4.08 -23.21 -6.37
N SER A 466 4.03 -23.70 -7.62
CA SER A 466 4.20 -22.89 -8.83
C SER A 466 3.17 -21.78 -8.93
N PHE A 467 1.91 -22.07 -8.61
CA PHE A 467 0.85 -21.06 -8.61
C PHE A 467 1.10 -19.94 -7.60
N ARG A 468 1.64 -20.26 -6.41
CA ARG A 468 2.06 -19.26 -5.42
C ARG A 468 3.18 -18.38 -5.96
N ILE A 469 4.26 -18.97 -6.48
CA ILE A 469 5.43 -18.22 -6.99
C ILE A 469 5.07 -17.32 -8.17
N LEU A 470 4.16 -17.75 -9.02
CA LEU A 470 3.63 -16.95 -10.13
C LEU A 470 2.69 -15.80 -9.69
N GLY A 471 2.46 -15.62 -8.39
CA GLY A 471 1.59 -14.57 -7.85
C GLY A 471 0.10 -14.88 -7.97
N GLY A 472 -0.27 -16.15 -8.17
CA GLY A 472 -1.66 -16.58 -8.33
C GLY A 472 -2.50 -16.32 -7.09
N LEU A 473 -1.95 -16.57 -5.89
CA LEU A 473 -2.66 -16.29 -4.63
C LEU A 473 -2.95 -14.79 -4.45
N THR A 474 -1.98 -13.93 -4.76
CA THR A 474 -2.16 -12.48 -4.73
C THR A 474 -3.19 -12.01 -5.75
N THR A 475 -3.21 -12.61 -6.95
CA THR A 475 -4.18 -12.30 -8.00
C THR A 475 -5.61 -12.63 -7.55
N LEU A 476 -5.83 -13.78 -6.93
CA LEU A 476 -7.12 -14.17 -6.39
C LEU A 476 -7.54 -13.31 -5.18
N SER A 477 -6.62 -12.91 -4.32
CA SER A 477 -6.91 -11.92 -3.26
C SER A 477 -7.38 -10.57 -3.81
N ARG A 478 -6.73 -10.05 -4.86
CA ARG A 478 -7.14 -8.79 -5.51
C ARG A 478 -8.54 -8.89 -6.12
N LEU A 479 -8.88 -10.03 -6.70
CA LEU A 479 -10.21 -10.28 -7.24
C LEU A 479 -11.30 -10.21 -6.16
N LEU A 480 -11.04 -10.70 -4.95
CA LEU A 480 -11.98 -10.65 -3.82
C LEU A 480 -12.07 -9.27 -3.15
N ILE A 481 -10.99 -8.46 -3.16
CA ILE A 481 -10.99 -7.10 -2.58
C ILE A 481 -11.91 -6.14 -3.34
N LEU A 482 -12.16 -6.36 -4.64
CA LEU A 482 -13.02 -5.48 -5.46
C LEU A 482 -14.47 -5.37 -4.94
N MET A 483 -14.86 -6.17 -3.95
CA MET A 483 -16.15 -6.07 -3.26
C MET A 483 -16.18 -5.05 -2.11
N ASP A 484 -15.04 -4.66 -1.55
CA ASP A 484 -14.94 -3.80 -0.34
C ASP A 484 -15.02 -2.29 -0.64
N GLY A 485 -15.66 -1.92 -1.77
CA GLY A 485 -15.95 -0.53 -2.08
C GLY A 485 -17.03 0.03 -1.15
N PRO A 486 -17.02 1.35 -0.83
CA PRO A 486 -18.17 1.97 -0.16
C PRO A 486 -19.42 1.64 -0.96
N SER A 487 -20.55 1.33 -0.31
CA SER A 487 -21.80 0.78 -0.86
C SER A 487 -22.42 1.48 -2.09
N ASN A 488 -21.78 2.54 -2.61
CA ASN A 488 -22.16 3.35 -3.75
C ASN A 488 -21.16 3.33 -4.93
N ALA A 489 -20.10 2.50 -4.92
CA ALA A 489 -19.11 2.42 -6.01
C ALA A 489 -18.88 0.97 -6.44
N THR A 490 -19.74 0.44 -7.32
CA THR A 490 -19.81 -0.99 -7.61
C THR A 490 -19.28 -1.33 -9.01
N SER A 491 -17.98 -1.65 -9.10
CA SER A 491 -17.56 -2.62 -10.12
C SER A 491 -18.14 -3.99 -9.74
N VAL A 492 -19.35 -4.31 -10.21
CA VAL A 492 -20.07 -5.54 -9.80
C VAL A 492 -19.52 -6.74 -10.57
N ILE A 493 -18.72 -7.56 -9.90
CA ILE A 493 -18.44 -8.95 -10.33
C ILE A 493 -19.61 -9.81 -9.83
N PRO A 494 -20.24 -10.64 -10.67
CA PRO A 494 -21.33 -11.51 -10.24
C PRO A 494 -20.92 -12.47 -9.11
N LEU A 495 -21.83 -12.72 -8.16
CA LEU A 495 -21.61 -13.62 -7.01
C LEU A 495 -21.14 -15.02 -7.44
N LYS A 496 -21.63 -15.53 -8.57
CA LYS A 496 -21.21 -16.83 -9.11
C LYS A 496 -19.71 -16.89 -9.42
N SER A 497 -19.15 -15.84 -10.01
CA SER A 497 -17.72 -15.75 -10.33
C SER A 497 -16.87 -15.62 -9.06
N LEU A 498 -17.40 -14.97 -8.03
CA LEU A 498 -16.75 -14.85 -6.72
C LEU A 498 -16.73 -16.19 -5.97
N VAL A 499 -17.84 -16.93 -6.01
CA VAL A 499 -17.93 -18.31 -5.50
C VAL A 499 -16.92 -19.22 -6.22
N LEU A 500 -16.83 -19.11 -7.55
CA LEU A 500 -15.84 -19.85 -8.34
C LEU A 500 -14.40 -19.49 -7.91
N SER A 501 -14.13 -18.20 -7.67
CA SER A 501 -12.84 -17.72 -7.18
C SER A 501 -12.49 -18.30 -5.82
N CYS A 502 -13.46 -18.34 -4.89
CA CYS A 502 -13.28 -18.97 -3.58
C CYS A 502 -13.01 -20.48 -3.69
N SER A 503 -13.67 -21.17 -4.62
CA SER A 503 -13.45 -22.60 -4.88
C SER A 503 -12.02 -22.87 -5.37
N VAL A 504 -11.54 -22.07 -6.35
CA VAL A 504 -10.16 -22.15 -6.84
C VAL A 504 -9.16 -21.87 -5.72
N PHE A 505 -9.40 -20.81 -4.93
CA PHE A 505 -8.54 -20.46 -3.80
C PHE A 505 -8.46 -21.59 -2.77
N ARG A 506 -9.59 -22.27 -2.55
CA ARG A 506 -9.68 -23.43 -1.66
C ARG A 506 -8.91 -24.62 -2.23
N GLN A 507 -9.03 -24.94 -3.51
CA GLN A 507 -8.27 -26.04 -4.14
C GLN A 507 -6.75 -25.81 -4.05
N VAL A 508 -6.28 -24.58 -4.24
CA VAL A 508 -4.85 -24.21 -4.15
C VAL A 508 -4.32 -24.33 -2.72
N CYS A 509 -5.15 -24.07 -1.71
CA CYS A 509 -4.76 -24.15 -0.29
C CYS A 509 -5.00 -25.54 0.32
N LYS A 510 -5.95 -26.32 -0.20
CA LYS A 510 -6.38 -27.59 0.39
C LYS A 510 -5.22 -28.59 0.42
N GLY A 511 -4.79 -28.96 1.63
CA GLY A 511 -3.72 -29.93 1.85
C GLY A 511 -2.31 -29.40 1.64
N CYS A 512 -2.13 -28.11 1.30
CA CYS A 512 -0.83 -27.50 1.05
C CYS A 512 -0.44 -26.58 2.20
N TYR A 513 0.41 -27.08 3.11
CA TYR A 513 0.87 -26.31 4.27
C TYR A 513 1.56 -25.00 3.85
N ASP A 514 2.43 -25.06 2.85
CA ASP A 514 3.18 -23.91 2.33
C ASP A 514 2.29 -22.77 1.83
N ASN A 515 1.19 -23.11 1.16
CA ASN A 515 0.23 -22.12 0.68
C ASN A 515 -0.61 -21.57 1.84
N CYS A 516 -1.07 -22.43 2.77
CA CYS A 516 -1.79 -21.97 3.95
C CYS A 516 -0.93 -21.09 4.87
N HIS A 517 0.34 -21.45 5.04
CA HIS A 517 1.32 -20.67 5.80
C HIS A 517 1.55 -19.33 5.11
N TYR A 518 1.75 -19.32 3.80
CA TYR A 518 1.84 -18.07 3.04
C TYR A 518 0.58 -17.21 3.22
N MET A 519 -0.63 -17.77 3.14
CA MET A 519 -1.89 -17.06 3.32
C MET A 519 -2.03 -16.38 4.69
N LEU A 520 -1.56 -17.05 5.74
CA LEU A 520 -1.53 -16.53 7.11
C LEU A 520 -0.52 -15.38 7.24
N PHE A 521 0.73 -15.64 6.87
CA PHE A 521 1.84 -14.72 7.12
C PHE A 521 1.88 -13.52 6.18
N SER A 522 1.36 -13.65 4.95
CA SER A 522 1.14 -12.51 4.04
C SER A 522 -0.13 -11.71 4.38
N ASN A 523 -0.84 -12.09 5.47
CA ASN A 523 -2.10 -11.48 5.91
C ASN A 523 -3.23 -11.52 4.87
N LYS A 524 -3.15 -12.39 3.85
CA LYS A 524 -4.22 -12.54 2.85
C LYS A 524 -5.46 -13.23 3.43
N ILE A 525 -5.30 -14.01 4.51
CA ILE A 525 -6.44 -14.55 5.27
C ILE A 525 -7.33 -13.44 5.86
N GLY A 526 -6.75 -12.27 6.21
CA GLY A 526 -7.49 -11.13 6.72
C GLY A 526 -8.53 -10.60 5.73
N ILE A 527 -8.18 -10.57 4.44
CA ILE A 527 -9.08 -10.18 3.34
C ILE A 527 -10.32 -11.09 3.30
N LEU A 528 -10.13 -12.40 3.48
CA LEU A 528 -11.22 -13.37 3.47
C LEU A 528 -12.16 -13.19 4.65
N VAL A 529 -11.59 -12.91 5.83
CA VAL A 529 -12.35 -12.65 7.06
C VAL A 529 -13.13 -11.35 6.92
N ASP A 530 -12.52 -10.29 6.38
CA ASP A 530 -13.19 -9.00 6.19
C ASP A 530 -14.34 -9.10 5.18
N LEU A 531 -14.13 -9.83 4.09
CA LEU A 531 -15.20 -10.08 3.13
C LEU A 531 -16.34 -10.91 3.73
N LEU A 532 -16.02 -11.92 4.54
CA LEU A 532 -17.03 -12.71 5.25
C LEU A 532 -17.82 -11.85 6.25
N ILE A 533 -17.13 -10.99 7.02
CA ILE A 533 -17.79 -10.04 7.93
C ILE A 533 -18.75 -9.14 7.14
N HIS A 534 -18.30 -8.56 6.04
CA HIS A 534 -19.14 -7.72 5.18
C HIS A 534 -20.40 -8.44 4.70
N GLN A 535 -20.26 -9.68 4.20
CA GLN A 535 -21.42 -10.47 3.76
C GLN A 535 -22.38 -10.80 4.92
N LEU A 536 -21.85 -11.21 6.08
CA LEU A 536 -22.67 -11.52 7.25
C LEU A 536 -23.41 -10.29 7.80
N THR A 537 -22.76 -9.12 7.82
CA THR A 537 -23.41 -7.85 8.20
C THR A 537 -24.56 -7.49 7.25
N ASN A 538 -24.43 -7.77 5.96
CA ASN A 538 -25.51 -7.55 4.99
C ASN A 538 -26.67 -8.54 5.18
N LEU A 539 -26.38 -9.79 5.57
CA LEU A 539 -27.40 -10.82 5.82
C LEU A 539 -28.14 -10.64 7.15
N LEU A 540 -27.48 -10.05 8.15
CA LEU A 540 -28.01 -9.83 9.50
C LEU A 540 -27.82 -8.37 9.92
N PRO A 541 -28.66 -7.43 9.44
CA PRO A 541 -28.59 -6.04 9.86
C PRO A 541 -28.93 -5.90 11.35
N ASP A 542 -28.18 -5.08 12.09
CA ASP A 542 -28.33 -4.82 13.54
C ASP A 542 -29.68 -4.15 13.97
N ASN A 543 -30.71 -4.17 13.12
CA ASN A 543 -32.02 -3.54 13.36
C ASN A 543 -32.89 -4.23 14.44
N HIS A 544 -32.35 -5.14 15.23
CA HIS A 544 -33.04 -5.68 16.41
C HIS A 544 -32.62 -4.95 17.68
N SER A 545 -32.92 -3.65 17.73
CA SER A 545 -33.09 -2.95 19.01
C SER A 545 -34.55 -3.06 19.46
N SER A 546 -34.79 -3.98 20.39
CA SER A 546 -35.86 -3.93 21.40
C SER A 546 -37.30 -3.89 20.88
N GLY A 547 -37.97 -5.05 20.76
CA GLY A 547 -39.41 -5.07 20.53
C GLY A 547 -40.09 -6.44 20.55
N ASP A 548 -39.64 -7.40 19.74
CA ASP A 548 -40.42 -8.63 19.53
C ASP A 548 -39.75 -9.87 20.11
N LYS A 549 -40.07 -10.14 21.38
CA LYS A 549 -40.17 -11.52 21.85
C LYS A 549 -41.57 -12.01 21.46
N HIS A 550 -41.69 -12.83 20.41
CA HIS A 550 -42.65 -13.95 20.26
C HIS A 550 -42.80 -14.36 18.78
N ASN A 551 -42.01 -15.34 18.35
CA ASN A 551 -42.40 -16.51 17.51
C ASN A 551 -41.18 -17.11 16.80
N SER A 552 -40.31 -17.77 17.55
CA SER A 552 -39.36 -18.72 16.96
C SER A 552 -39.94 -20.13 17.12
N GLY A 553 -40.79 -20.53 16.17
CA GLY A 553 -41.06 -21.95 15.95
C GLY A 553 -39.74 -22.68 15.59
N PRO A 554 -39.65 -24.01 15.75
CA PRO A 554 -38.40 -24.78 15.67
C PRO A 554 -37.76 -24.88 14.27
N ASN A 555 -38.17 -24.04 13.32
CA ASN A 555 -37.81 -24.16 11.90
C ASN A 555 -37.48 -22.82 11.20
N THR A 556 -36.99 -21.82 11.93
CA THR A 556 -36.44 -20.60 11.30
C THR A 556 -35.02 -20.89 10.79
N LYS A 557 -34.91 -21.32 9.53
CA LYS A 557 -33.61 -21.44 8.85
C LYS A 557 -32.97 -20.04 8.80
N LEU A 558 -31.78 -19.90 9.38
CA LEU A 558 -30.97 -18.70 9.25
C LEU A 558 -30.73 -18.39 7.75
N PRO A 559 -30.74 -17.10 7.34
CA PRO A 559 -30.42 -16.73 5.97
C PRO A 559 -29.00 -17.21 5.64
N SER A 560 -28.84 -17.82 4.47
CA SER A 560 -27.55 -18.31 3.97
C SER A 560 -27.39 -17.96 2.50
N ASP A 561 -26.19 -17.54 2.11
CA ASP A 561 -25.82 -17.28 0.73
C ASP A 561 -24.61 -18.14 0.33
N SER A 562 -24.47 -18.37 -0.99
CA SER A 562 -23.43 -19.24 -1.53
C SER A 562 -22.01 -18.69 -1.35
N LEU A 563 -21.85 -17.37 -1.27
CA LEU A 563 -20.53 -16.74 -1.10
C LEU A 563 -20.04 -16.88 0.35
N SER A 564 -20.87 -16.61 1.36
CA SER A 564 -20.48 -16.82 2.76
C SER A 564 -20.14 -18.28 3.04
N ILE A 565 -20.91 -19.23 2.48
CA ILE A 565 -20.60 -20.66 2.57
C ILE A 565 -19.21 -20.94 1.97
N SER A 566 -18.92 -20.42 0.78
CA SER A 566 -17.64 -20.64 0.10
C SER A 566 -16.46 -20.02 0.85
N LEU A 567 -16.63 -18.82 1.42
CA LEU A 567 -15.63 -18.14 2.25
C LEU A 567 -15.36 -18.91 3.55
N MET A 568 -16.41 -19.36 4.24
CA MET A 568 -16.27 -20.18 5.44
C MET A 568 -15.54 -21.49 5.16
N GLN A 569 -15.88 -22.19 4.07
CA GLN A 569 -15.21 -23.44 3.68
C GLN A 569 -13.74 -23.22 3.32
N LEU A 570 -13.41 -22.10 2.69
CA LEU A 570 -12.05 -21.71 2.34
C LEU A 570 -11.22 -21.38 3.59
N ILE A 571 -11.73 -20.52 4.47
CA ILE A 571 -11.08 -20.16 5.74
C ILE A 571 -10.87 -21.43 6.58
N SER A 572 -11.91 -22.26 6.71
CA SER A 572 -11.83 -23.55 7.40
C SER A 572 -10.77 -24.47 6.79
N SER A 573 -10.67 -24.54 5.47
CA SER A 573 -9.64 -25.35 4.79
C SER A 573 -8.22 -24.87 5.11
N ILE A 574 -8.00 -23.55 5.15
CA ILE A 574 -6.70 -22.96 5.49
C ILE A 574 -6.35 -23.26 6.95
N LEU A 575 -7.25 -22.92 7.88
CA LEU A 575 -7.02 -23.09 9.31
C LEU A 575 -6.87 -24.57 9.69
N SER A 576 -7.66 -25.46 9.10
CA SER A 576 -7.53 -26.91 9.33
C SER A 576 -6.21 -27.47 8.84
N CYS A 577 -5.70 -26.98 7.69
CA CYS A 577 -4.41 -27.41 7.17
C CYS A 577 -3.25 -26.92 8.05
N LEU A 578 -3.32 -25.69 8.55
CA LEU A 578 -2.35 -25.14 9.50
C LEU A 578 -2.37 -25.90 10.83
N ALA A 579 -3.56 -26.15 11.38
CA ALA A 579 -3.72 -26.85 12.65
C ALA A 579 -3.16 -28.29 12.59
N LYS A 580 -3.39 -29.01 11.49
CA LYS A 580 -2.88 -30.37 11.29
C LYS A 580 -1.36 -30.47 11.22
N ASN A 581 -0.68 -29.40 10.79
CA ASN A 581 0.76 -29.36 10.58
C ASN A 581 1.47 -28.49 11.64
N ASN A 582 0.78 -28.16 12.75
CA ASN A 582 1.35 -27.31 13.79
C ASN A 582 2.23 -28.15 14.75
N PRO A 583 3.55 -27.86 14.87
CA PRO A 583 4.45 -28.59 15.78
C PRO A 583 4.17 -28.36 17.27
N LEU A 584 3.29 -27.40 17.63
CA LEU A 584 3.00 -27.01 19.01
C LEU A 584 2.04 -27.94 19.78
N SER A 585 1.56 -29.07 19.21
CA SER A 585 0.66 -29.96 19.96
C SER A 585 1.34 -30.74 21.09
N ASN A 586 2.68 -30.71 21.21
CA ASN A 586 3.43 -31.52 22.18
C ASN A 586 4.36 -30.73 23.12
N SER A 587 4.25 -29.40 23.22
CA SER A 587 5.11 -28.61 24.12
C SER A 587 4.30 -27.84 25.15
N SER A 588 4.53 -28.11 26.44
CA SER A 588 3.92 -27.38 27.56
C SER A 588 4.35 -25.91 27.58
N GLU A 589 3.50 -25.04 28.12
CA GLU A 589 3.73 -23.59 28.23
C GLU A 589 5.09 -23.23 28.85
N ALA A 590 5.63 -24.07 29.73
CA ALA A 590 6.93 -23.87 30.40
C ALA A 590 8.17 -24.06 29.49
N SER A 591 8.00 -24.65 28.30
CA SER A 591 9.07 -24.83 27.31
C SER A 591 9.18 -23.64 26.36
N VAL A 592 8.10 -22.88 26.17
CA VAL A 592 8.04 -21.75 25.23
C VAL A 592 8.73 -20.50 25.80
N GLU A 593 8.69 -20.29 27.11
CA GLU A 593 9.40 -19.18 27.77
C GLU A 593 10.93 -19.31 27.70
N ARG A 594 11.47 -20.53 27.77
CA ARG A 594 12.92 -20.79 27.73
C ARG A 594 13.54 -20.68 26.33
N MET A 595 12.75 -20.79 25.26
CA MET A 595 13.23 -20.61 23.89
C MET A 595 13.23 -19.14 23.42
N SER A 596 12.73 -18.21 24.24
CA SER A 596 12.70 -16.78 23.92
C SER A 596 14.08 -16.10 23.96
N SER A 597 15.10 -16.73 24.54
CA SER A 597 16.46 -16.18 24.67
C SER A 597 17.42 -16.55 23.52
N SER A 598 17.01 -17.45 22.62
CA SER A 598 17.84 -17.89 21.50
C SER A 598 17.25 -17.42 20.16
N GLY A 599 17.50 -16.17 19.83
CA GLY A 599 17.97 -15.79 18.50
C GLY A 599 17.11 -16.04 17.25
N ASP A 600 15.80 -16.30 17.33
CA ASP A 600 14.98 -16.33 16.11
C ASP A 600 13.62 -15.62 16.26
N ALA A 601 13.55 -14.40 15.73
CA ALA A 601 12.37 -13.53 15.71
C ALA A 601 11.20 -14.08 14.85
N PHE A 602 11.30 -15.33 14.37
CA PHE A 602 10.36 -15.97 13.45
C PHE A 602 9.28 -16.81 14.16
N LEU A 603 9.58 -17.37 15.34
CA LEU A 603 8.65 -18.28 16.05
C LEU A 603 7.56 -17.56 16.86
N ASN A 604 7.76 -16.29 17.24
CA ASN A 604 6.77 -15.49 17.97
C ASN A 604 5.57 -14.99 17.13
N ARG A 605 5.47 -15.39 15.87
CA ARG A 605 4.57 -14.77 14.87
C ARG A 605 3.18 -15.42 14.75
N GLY A 606 2.95 -16.57 15.39
CA GLY A 606 1.64 -17.25 15.41
C GLY A 606 0.62 -16.67 16.39
N ASN A 607 1.05 -15.84 17.34
CA ASN A 607 0.23 -15.40 18.48
C ASN A 607 -0.79 -14.30 18.17
N ASP A 608 -0.72 -13.68 16.99
CA ASP A 608 -1.59 -12.54 16.63
C ASP A 608 -2.92 -12.95 15.98
N LEU A 609 -3.15 -14.25 15.72
CA LEU A 609 -4.42 -14.77 15.17
C LEU A 609 -5.28 -15.55 16.18
N ILE A 610 -4.74 -15.89 17.37
CA ILE A 610 -5.37 -16.79 18.36
C ILE A 610 -5.46 -16.13 19.76
N ARG A 611 -5.60 -14.80 19.84
CA ARG A 611 -5.90 -14.12 21.12
C ARG A 611 -6.99 -13.07 21.02
#